data_AF-A0A6C0CWK1-F1
#
_entry.id   AF-A0A6C0CWK1-F1
#
_cell.length_a   1.000
_cell.length_b   1.000
_cell.length_c   1.000
_cell.angle_alpha   90.00
_cell.angle_beta   90.00
_cell.angle_gamma   90.00
#
_symmetry.space_group_name_H-M   'P 1'
#
loop_
_entity.id
_entity.type
_entity.pdbx_description
1 polymer ?
#
loop_
_entity_poly.entity_id
_entity_poly.type
_entity_poly.pdbx_seq_one_letter_code
_entity_poly.pdbx_strand_id
1 'polypeptide(L)' 'MSECKISIYLAYGMLLYIFTSIYYLIITYNIGTPFKDSLTQEQLYIKQESVLVRKRVFYTGIIIGVFFICIWRPFKTC' A
#
# COMPACT_ATOMS: atom_id res chain seq x y z
N MET A 1 -2.57 -36.09 -2.68
CA MET A 1 -3.51 -35.10 -3.24
C MET A 1 -4.14 -34.22 -2.14
N SER A 2 -3.33 -33.81 -1.15
CA SER A 2 -3.79 -33.17 0.10
C SER A 2 -3.08 -31.84 0.42
N GLU A 3 -2.35 -31.28 -0.54
CA GLU A 3 -1.49 -30.09 -0.33
C GLU A 3 -2.08 -28.81 -0.95
N CYS A 4 -3.24 -28.87 -1.62
CA CYS A 4 -3.87 -27.70 -2.22
C CYS A 4 -4.95 -27.08 -1.33
N LYS A 5 -4.52 -26.69 -0.12
CA LYS A 5 -5.26 -25.79 0.77
C LYS A 5 -4.34 -24.63 1.18
N ILE A 6 -3.65 -24.03 0.22
CA ILE A 6 -3.16 -22.67 0.45
C ILE A 6 -4.38 -21.82 0.76
N SER A 7 -4.32 -21.02 1.83
CA SER A 7 -5.40 -20.09 2.16
C SER A 7 -5.46 -19.05 1.04
N ILE A 8 -6.38 -19.28 0.09
CA ILE A 8 -6.66 -18.38 -1.04
C ILE A 8 -6.84 -16.94 -0.55
N TYR A 9 -7.47 -16.78 0.63
CA TYR A 9 -7.63 -15.49 1.29
C TYR A 9 -6.30 -14.84 1.69
N LEU A 10 -5.35 -15.60 2.24
CA LEU A 10 -4.00 -15.09 2.55
C LEU A 10 -3.23 -14.71 1.29
N ALA A 11 -3.36 -15.49 0.22
CA ALA A 11 -2.72 -15.18 -1.07
C ALA A 11 -3.26 -13.87 -1.68
N TYR A 12 -4.58 -13.67 -1.67
CA TYR A 12 -5.18 -12.39 -2.09
C TYR A 12 -4.75 -11.22 -1.20
N GLY A 13 -4.69 -11.42 0.11
CA GLY A 13 -4.21 -10.41 1.06
C GLY A 13 -2.76 -10.00 0.80
N MET A 14 -1.86 -10.95 0.58
CA MET A 14 -0.45 -10.67 0.28
C MET A 14 -0.27 -10.01 -1.09
N LEU A 15 -1.01 -10.45 -2.11
CA LEU A 15 -0.96 -9.81 -3.43
C LEU A 15 -1.38 -8.34 -3.35
N LEU A 16 -2.47 -8.06 -2.64
CA LEU A 16 -2.96 -6.70 -2.41
C LEU A 16 -1.93 -5.86 -1.64
N TYR A 17 -1.33 -6.43 -0.60
CA TYR A 17 -0.32 -5.75 0.21
C TYR A 17 0.93 -5.39 -0.61
N ILE A 18 1.46 -6.34 -1.39
CA ILE A 18 2.63 -6.13 -2.25
C ILE A 18 2.32 -5.05 -3.30
N PHE A 19 1.17 -5.16 -3.98
CA PHE A 19 0.75 -4.17 -4.97
C PHE A 19 0.64 -2.77 -4.36
N THR A 20 -0.04 -2.66 -3.21
CA THR A 20 -0.20 -1.38 -2.50
C THR A 20 1.15 -0.80 -2.09
N SER A 21 2.09 -1.64 -1.64
CA SER A 21 3.43 -1.22 -1.25
C SER A 21 4.24 -0.70 -2.44
N ILE A 22 4.18 -1.37 -3.59
CA ILE A 22 4.82 -0.93 -4.83
C ILE A 22 4.22 0.40 -5.30
N TYR A 23 2.89 0.49 -5.35
CA TYR A 23 2.18 1.72 -5.71
C TYR A 23 2.56 2.88 -4.78
N TYR A 24 2.58 2.63 -3.47
CA TYR A 24 2.98 3.60 -2.47
C TYR A 24 4.42 4.08 -2.70
N LEU A 25 5.37 3.18 -2.92
CA LEU A 25 6.76 3.55 -3.16
C LEU A 25 6.94 4.39 -4.43
N ILE A 26 6.25 4.04 -5.53
CA ILE A 26 6.32 4.78 -6.79
C ILE A 26 5.78 6.21 -6.62
N ILE A 27 4.62 6.36 -6.00
CA ILE A 27 3.97 7.68 -5.84
C ILE A 27 4.68 8.52 -4.77
N THR A 28 5.18 7.91 -3.71
CA THR A 28 5.86 8.63 -2.62
C THR A 28 7.34 8.86 -2.87
N TYR A 29 7.91 8.34 -3.96
CA TYR A 29 9.32 8.49 -4.32
C TYR A 29 9.78 9.96 -4.35
N ASN A 30 8.94 10.85 -4.88
CA ASN A 30 9.24 12.28 -4.96
C ASN A 30 8.87 13.06 -3.68
N ILE A 31 8.28 12.41 -2.68
CA ILE A 31 7.92 13.05 -1.41
C ILE A 31 9.11 12.86 -0.45
N GLY A 32 9.94 13.90 -0.34
CA GLY A 32 11.09 13.91 0.57
C GLY A 32 10.76 13.43 1.98
N THR A 33 11.73 12.79 2.65
CA THR A 33 11.59 12.33 4.04
C THR A 33 11.93 13.47 4.99
N PRO A 34 10.98 13.99 5.79
CA PRO A 34 11.30 15.00 6.78
C PRO A 34 12.16 14.39 7.90
N PHE A 35 13.37 14.94 8.12
CA PHE A 35 14.27 14.53 9.19
C PHE A 35 13.62 14.80 10.55
N LYS A 36 13.56 13.78 11.41
CA LYS A 36 12.83 13.84 12.69
C LYS A 36 13.47 14.78 13.73
N ASP A 37 14.79 14.98 13.66
CA ASP A 37 15.57 15.57 14.75
C ASP A 37 15.89 17.07 14.55
N SER A 38 15.45 17.67 13.44
CA SER A 38 15.69 19.09 13.11
C SER A 38 14.38 19.89 12.93
N LEU A 39 13.22 19.32 13.26
CA LEU A 39 11.92 19.91 12.91
C LEU A 39 11.60 21.11 13.81
N THR A 40 11.56 22.31 13.23
CA THR A 40 10.88 23.47 13.81
C THR A 40 9.37 23.23 13.89
N GLN A 41 8.64 24.06 14.65
CA GLN A 41 7.18 23.93 14.78
C GLN A 41 6.45 23.97 13.43
N GLU A 42 6.94 24.76 12.47
CA GLU A 42 6.42 24.79 11.10
C GLU A 42 6.68 23.47 10.35
N GLN A 43 7.83 22.86 10.55
CA GLN A 43 8.14 21.58 9.89
C GLN A 43 7.37 20.41 10.51
N LEU A 44 6.94 20.51 11.79
CA LEU A 44 5.98 19.58 12.40
C LEU A 44 4.61 19.65 11.70
N TYR A 45 4.13 20.85 11.37
CA TYR A 45 2.89 21.04 10.62
C TYR A 45 3.00 20.41 9.21
N ILE A 46 4.07 20.72 8.47
CA ILE A 46 4.32 20.14 7.13
C ILE A 46 4.42 18.61 7.19
N LYS A 47 4.99 18.05 8.26
CA LYS A 47 5.03 16.60 8.48
C LYS A 47 3.63 16.02 8.68
N GLN A 48 2.77 16.65 9.46
CA GLN A 48 1.39 16.19 9.66
C GLN A 48 0.62 16.17 8.34
N GLU A 49 0.77 17.21 7.51
CA GLU A 49 0.16 17.24 6.17
C GLU A 49 0.72 16.13 5.27
N SER A 50 2.04 15.92 5.30
CA SER A 50 2.70 14.86 4.54
C SER A 50 2.21 13.46 4.94
N VAL A 51 1.90 13.23 6.22
CA VAL A 51 1.30 11.98 6.71
C VAL A 51 -0.09 11.77 6.12
N LEU A 52 -0.92 12.82 6.05
CA LEU A 52 -2.25 12.74 5.44
C LEU A 52 -2.18 12.41 3.95
N VAL A 53 -1.23 13.02 3.22
CA VAL A 53 -0.99 12.72 1.81
C VAL A 53 -0.56 11.26 1.61
N ARG A 54 0.42 10.78 2.38
CA ARG A 54 0.91 9.39 2.34
C ARG A 54 -0.20 8.38 2.67
N LYS A 55 -1.03 8.70 3.66
CA LYS A 55 -2.21 7.89 4.03
C LYS A 55 -3.18 7.81 2.86
N ARG A 56 -3.51 8.93 2.22
CA ARG A 56 -4.40 8.96 1.04
C ARG A 56 -3.86 8.10 -0.09
N VAL A 57 -2.58 8.25 -0.43
CA VAL A 57 -1.91 7.46 -1.47
C VAL A 57 -2.01 5.96 -1.17
N PHE A 58 -1.77 5.55 0.07
CA PHE A 58 -1.87 4.15 0.46
C PHE A 58 -3.30 3.60 0.29
N TYR A 59 -4.33 4.33 0.74
CA TYR A 59 -5.72 3.91 0.54
C TYR A 59 -6.12 3.87 -0.93
N THR A 60 -5.67 4.82 -1.75
CA THR A 60 -5.89 4.78 -3.20
C THR A 60 -5.26 3.52 -3.81
N GLY A 61 -4.05 3.16 -3.39
CA GLY A 61 -3.39 1.91 -3.81
C GLY A 61 -4.19 0.65 -3.45
N ILE A 62 -4.76 0.60 -2.25
CA ILE A 62 -5.64 -0.51 -1.83
C ILE A 62 -6.88 -0.59 -2.72
N ILE A 63 -7.58 0.53 -2.95
CA ILE A 63 -8.81 0.56 -3.75
C ILE A 63 -8.54 0.07 -5.18
N ILE A 64 -7.46 0.57 -5.79
CA ILE A 64 -7.03 0.16 -7.12
C ILE A 64 -6.67 -1.33 -7.12
N GLY A 65 -5.89 -1.79 -6.13
CA GLY A 65 -5.47 -3.19 -6.02
C GLY A 65 -6.66 -4.15 -5.87
N VAL A 66 -7.64 -3.81 -5.02
CA VAL A 66 -8.88 -4.59 -4.86
C VAL A 66 -9.66 -4.64 -6.18
N PHE A 67 -9.79 -3.50 -6.88
CA PHE A 67 -10.46 -3.44 -8.18
C PHE A 67 -9.80 -4.37 -9.20
N PHE A 68 -8.47 -4.33 -9.33
CA PHE A 68 -7.71 -5.22 -10.22
C PHE A 68 -7.89 -6.69 -9.85
N ILE A 69 -7.79 -7.03 -8.56
CA ILE A 69 -7.97 -8.39 -8.06
C ILE A 69 -9.38 -8.92 -8.36
N CYS A 70 -10.41 -8.09 -8.22
CA CYS A 70 -11.80 -8.46 -8.50
C CYS A 70 -12.05 -8.78 -9.97
N ILE A 71 -11.36 -8.09 -10.89
CA ILE A 71 -11.44 -8.32 -12.35
C ILE A 71 -10.66 -9.58 -12.74
N TRP A 72 -9.40 -9.68 -12.31
CA TRP A 72 -8.52 -10.76 -12.76
C TRP A 72 -8.80 -12.08 -12.03
N ARG A 73 -9.05 -12.04 -10.72
CA ARG A 73 -9.23 -13.21 -9.83
C ARG A 73 -8.17 -14.31 -10.06
N PRO A 74 -6.88 -14.01 -9.87
CA PRO A 74 -5.77 -14.91 -10.22
C PRO A 74 -5.73 -16.24 -9.48
N PHE A 75 -6.29 -16.33 -8.26
CA PHE A 75 -6.18 -17.52 -7.41
C PHE A 75 -7.45 -18.39 -7.42
N LYS A 76 -8.10 -18.55 -8.58
CA LYS A 76 -9.33 -19.37 -8.74
C LYS A 76 -9.08 -20.87 -8.76
N THR A 77 -7.86 -21.29 -9.11
CA THR A 77 -7.51 -22.70 -9.27
C THR A 77 -6.31 -23.04 -8.39
N CYS A 78 -6.56 -24.01 -7.51
CA CYS A 78 -5.65 -25.12 -7.29
C CYS A 78 -5.88 -26.10 -8.46
#